data_AF-A0A7Y4S5Q0-F1
#
_entry.id   AF-A0A7Y4S5Q0-F1
#
_cell.length_a   1.000
_cell.length_b   1.000
_cell.length_c   1.000
_cell.angle_alpha   90.00
_cell.angle_beta   90.00
_cell.angle_gamma   90.00
#
_symmetry.space_group_name_H-M   'P 1'
#
loop_
_entity.id
_entity.type
_entity.pdbx_description
1 polymer ?
#
loop_
_entity_poly.entity_id
_entity_poly.type
_entity_poly.pdbx_seq_one_letter_code
_entity_poly.pdbx_strand_id
1 'polypeptide(L)'
;MSDILDALLGALKSLLHPKILAIVLWPVIFALILWGALAWLFWADWLSALNGWVQPAELWLDQYDFAWLASMLSVTLLVLLITPLALTSALLIAAIVAMPMMVRHVAVRHYPELAREHGGTVLGSLFNALIAVLVYVGLWLITLPFWFAAGLGAVFSLLLTAYLNQRLFRYDALAEHASRAEFEQILNNETASFYGMGLILACLHFIPVINLFSPIYTGLAYIHLGLHKLQKLRAG
;
A
#
# COMPACT_ATOMS: atom_id res chain seq x y z
N MET A 1 18.40 9.59 15.09
CA MET A 1 18.62 9.78 13.63
C MET A 1 19.41 8.63 13.01
N SER A 2 20.45 8.09 13.68
CA SER A 2 21.17 6.88 13.23
C SER A 2 20.22 5.70 12.95
N ASP A 3 19.32 5.38 13.88
CA ASP A 3 18.37 4.27 13.73
C ASP A 3 17.48 4.36 12.46
N ILE A 4 17.09 5.57 12.04
CA ILE A 4 16.27 5.79 10.84
C ILE A 4 17.11 5.55 9.57
N LEU A 5 18.35 6.06 9.55
CA LEU A 5 19.26 5.88 8.42
C LEU A 5 19.65 4.42 8.27
N ASP A 6 19.94 3.73 9.37
CA ASP A 6 20.27 2.30 9.37
C ASP A 6 19.09 1.47 8.86
N ALA A 7 17.86 1.81 9.26
CA ALA A 7 16.65 1.14 8.76
C ALA A 7 16.40 1.39 7.27
N LEU A 8 16.63 2.63 6.77
CA LEU A 8 16.53 2.95 5.34
C LEU A 8 17.57 2.17 4.52
N LEU A 9 18.83 2.12 4.98
CA LEU A 9 19.89 1.36 4.32
C LEU A 9 19.64 -0.15 4.34
N GLY A 10 19.15 -0.68 5.47
CA GLY A 10 18.74 -2.08 5.61
C GLY A 10 17.59 -2.43 4.67
N ALA A 11 16.60 -1.54 4.55
CA ALA A 11 15.50 -1.67 3.61
C ALA A 11 15.97 -1.66 2.15
N LEU A 12 16.92 -0.80 1.79
CA LEU A 12 17.45 -0.71 0.43
C LEU A 12 18.16 -2.02 0.03
N LYS A 13 19.01 -2.55 0.92
CA LYS A 13 19.67 -3.85 0.70
C LYS A 13 18.66 -5.00 0.62
N SER A 14 17.61 -4.96 1.44
CA SER A 14 16.55 -5.97 1.44
C SER A 14 15.70 -5.91 0.16
N LEU A 15 15.42 -4.71 -0.35
CA LEU A 15 14.65 -4.50 -1.58
C LEU A 15 15.36 -5.12 -2.79
N LEU A 16 16.68 -5.04 -2.86
CA LEU A 16 17.49 -5.64 -3.93
C LEU A 16 17.62 -7.17 -3.79
N HIS A 17 17.14 -7.75 -2.69
CA HIS A 17 17.24 -9.19 -2.49
C HIS A 17 16.20 -9.93 -3.36
N PRO A 18 16.61 -10.91 -4.19
CA PRO A 18 15.74 -11.54 -5.18
C PRO A 18 14.50 -12.21 -4.57
N LYS A 19 14.63 -12.74 -3.35
CA LYS A 19 13.49 -13.34 -2.62
C LYS A 19 12.46 -12.31 -2.18
N ILE A 20 12.87 -11.10 -1.79
CA ILE A 20 11.94 -10.02 -1.43
C ILE A 20 11.23 -9.51 -2.69
N LEU A 21 11.96 -9.29 -3.78
CA LEU A 21 11.38 -8.95 -5.08
C LEU A 21 10.34 -9.99 -5.52
N ALA A 22 10.63 -11.29 -5.39
CA ALA A 22 9.68 -12.34 -5.70
C ALA A 22 8.43 -12.29 -4.81
N ILE A 23 8.58 -12.09 -3.50
CA ILE A 23 7.45 -11.95 -2.55
C ILE A 23 6.56 -10.76 -2.92
N VAL A 24 7.12 -9.72 -3.53
CA VAL A 24 6.37 -8.50 -3.83
C VAL A 24 5.82 -8.47 -5.24
N LEU A 25 6.49 -9.11 -6.20
CA LEU A 25 6.02 -9.18 -7.58
C LEU A 25 4.95 -10.24 -7.78
N TRP A 26 4.94 -11.33 -6.99
CA TRP A 26 3.98 -12.41 -7.19
C TRP A 26 2.50 -11.97 -7.09
N PRO A 27 2.05 -11.08 -6.17
CA PRO A 27 0.65 -10.66 -6.11
C PRO A 27 0.23 -9.88 -7.36
N VAL A 28 1.14 -9.06 -7.89
CA VAL A 28 0.91 -8.28 -9.10
C VAL A 28 0.82 -9.20 -10.31
N ILE A 29 1.79 -10.11 -10.46
CA ILE A 29 1.79 -11.10 -11.54
C ILE A 29 0.54 -11.97 -11.47
N PHE A 30 0.17 -12.44 -10.27
CA PHE A 30 -1.02 -13.25 -10.06
C PHE A 30 -2.30 -12.49 -10.44
N ALA A 31 -2.45 -11.23 -10.00
CA ALA A 31 -3.60 -10.40 -10.36
C ALA A 31 -3.67 -10.14 -11.88
N LEU A 32 -2.53 -9.87 -12.52
CA LEU A 32 -2.46 -9.69 -13.98
C LEU A 32 -2.86 -10.96 -14.73
N ILE A 33 -2.39 -12.14 -14.30
CA ILE A 33 -2.76 -13.43 -14.89
C ILE A 33 -4.25 -13.69 -14.66
N LEU A 34 -4.76 -13.48 -13.45
CA LEU A 34 -6.16 -13.69 -13.10
C LEU A 34 -7.07 -12.81 -13.97
N TRP A 35 -6.84 -11.49 -13.97
CA TRP A 35 -7.67 -10.56 -14.72
C TRP A 35 -7.47 -10.68 -16.24
N GLY A 36 -6.26 -11.03 -16.69
CA GLY A 36 -6.00 -11.35 -18.09
C GLY A 36 -6.74 -12.60 -18.55
N ALA A 37 -6.76 -13.66 -17.74
CA ALA A 37 -7.52 -14.88 -18.03
C ALA A 37 -9.03 -14.63 -17.99
N LEU A 38 -9.52 -13.88 -17.01
CA LEU A 38 -10.94 -13.49 -16.93
C LEU A 38 -11.34 -12.62 -18.14
N ALA A 39 -10.51 -11.64 -18.49
CA ALA A 39 -10.74 -10.82 -19.68
C ALA A 39 -10.76 -11.70 -20.93
N TRP A 40 -9.82 -12.63 -21.09
CA TRP A 40 -9.81 -13.55 -22.24
C TRP A 40 -11.09 -14.40 -22.34
N LEU A 41 -11.60 -14.92 -21.21
CA LEU A 41 -12.76 -15.79 -21.17
C LEU A 41 -14.09 -15.03 -21.33
N PHE A 42 -14.21 -13.85 -20.69
CA PHE A 42 -15.47 -13.11 -20.57
C PHE A 42 -15.49 -11.82 -21.39
N TRP A 43 -14.50 -11.59 -22.28
CA TRP A 43 -14.40 -10.35 -23.06
C TRP A 43 -15.69 -10.01 -23.80
N ALA A 44 -16.22 -10.98 -24.55
CA ALA A 44 -17.41 -10.81 -25.37
C ALA A 44 -18.65 -10.54 -24.50
N ASP A 45 -18.81 -11.29 -23.41
CA ASP A 45 -19.93 -11.14 -22.49
C ASP A 45 -19.92 -9.75 -21.82
N TRP A 46 -18.78 -9.32 -21.29
CA TRP A 46 -18.64 -8.00 -20.67
C TRP A 46 -18.82 -6.85 -21.65
N LEU A 47 -18.28 -6.98 -22.86
CA LEU A 47 -18.45 -5.98 -23.90
C LEU A 47 -19.90 -5.90 -24.36
N SER A 48 -20.58 -7.05 -24.51
CA SER A 48 -22.01 -7.09 -24.84
C SER A 48 -22.87 -6.45 -23.75
N ALA A 49 -22.54 -6.72 -22.48
CA ALA A 49 -23.20 -6.13 -21.33
C ALA A 49 -23.03 -4.61 -21.35
N LEU A 50 -21.81 -4.10 -21.55
CA LEU A 50 -21.52 -2.66 -21.65
C LEU A 50 -22.17 -1.99 -22.86
N ASN A 51 -22.18 -2.66 -24.02
CA ASN A 51 -22.85 -2.14 -25.21
C ASN A 51 -24.34 -1.91 -24.97
N GLY A 52 -25.00 -2.71 -24.13
CA GLY A 52 -26.38 -2.45 -23.72
C GLY A 52 -26.58 -1.09 -23.04
N TRP A 53 -25.57 -0.57 -22.33
CA TRP A 53 -25.60 0.76 -21.69
C TRP A 53 -25.24 1.88 -22.67
N VAL A 54 -24.39 1.59 -23.67
CA VAL A 54 -23.90 2.57 -24.64
C VAL A 54 -24.80 2.66 -25.89
N GLN A 55 -25.68 1.67 -26.10
CA GLN A 55 -26.59 1.57 -27.25
C GLN A 55 -27.37 2.87 -27.56
N PRO A 56 -27.92 3.63 -26.59
CA PRO A 56 -28.60 4.88 -26.89
C PRO A 56 -27.68 5.94 -27.51
N ALA A 57 -26.41 5.99 -27.06
CA ALA A 57 -25.40 6.88 -27.60
C ALA A 57 -24.92 6.43 -28.97
N GLU A 58 -24.79 5.12 -29.18
CA GLU A 58 -24.45 4.53 -30.48
C GLU A 58 -25.51 4.86 -31.55
N LEU A 59 -26.80 4.66 -31.24
CA LEU A 59 -27.92 4.99 -32.14
C LEU A 59 -28.00 6.48 -32.49
N TRP A 60 -27.61 7.36 -31.57
CA TRP A 60 -27.56 8.79 -31.82
C TRP A 60 -26.36 9.17 -32.70
N LEU A 61 -25.18 8.56 -32.46
CA LEU A 61 -23.95 8.79 -33.22
C LEU A 61 -24.00 8.18 -34.63
N ASP A 62 -24.74 7.09 -34.82
CA ASP A 62 -24.92 6.44 -36.13
C ASP A 62 -25.61 7.37 -37.15
N GLN A 63 -26.45 8.31 -36.68
CA GLN A 63 -27.06 9.34 -37.53
C GLN A 63 -26.04 10.26 -38.22
N TYR A 64 -24.79 10.25 -37.74
CA TYR A 64 -23.69 11.09 -38.19
C TYR A 64 -22.48 10.26 -38.64
N ASP A 65 -22.64 8.95 -38.92
CA ASP A 65 -21.57 8.01 -39.27
C ASP A 65 -20.46 7.87 -38.19
N PHE A 66 -20.80 8.14 -36.92
CA PHE A 66 -19.86 8.14 -35.79
C PHE A 66 -20.02 6.94 -34.84
N ALA A 67 -20.72 5.87 -35.23
CA ALA A 67 -20.94 4.69 -34.39
C ALA A 67 -19.62 4.04 -33.86
N TRP A 68 -18.52 4.15 -34.62
CA TRP A 68 -17.21 3.67 -34.18
C TRP A 68 -16.72 4.32 -32.88
N LEU A 69 -17.09 5.57 -32.60
CA LEU A 69 -16.75 6.26 -31.34
C LEU A 69 -17.43 5.61 -30.14
N ALA A 70 -18.68 5.17 -30.29
CA ALA A 70 -19.40 4.46 -29.24
C ALA A 70 -18.76 3.10 -28.94
N SER A 71 -18.35 2.37 -29.99
CA SER A 71 -17.64 1.10 -29.83
C SER A 71 -16.28 1.27 -29.13
N MET A 72 -15.50 2.30 -29.52
CA MET A 72 -14.25 2.63 -28.83
C MET A 72 -14.48 3.03 -27.38
N LEU A 73 -15.56 3.73 -27.08
CA LEU A 73 -15.92 4.10 -25.71
C LEU A 73 -16.21 2.86 -24.86
N SER A 74 -16.97 1.88 -25.36
CA SER A 74 -17.24 0.63 -24.64
C SER A 74 -15.96 -0.13 -24.28
N VAL A 75 -15.04 -0.28 -25.23
CA VAL A 75 -13.74 -0.94 -24.99
C VAL A 75 -12.91 -0.15 -23.98
N THR A 76 -12.88 1.18 -24.12
CA THR A 76 -12.15 2.06 -23.20
C THR A 76 -12.70 1.94 -21.78
N LEU A 77 -14.02 1.97 -21.62
CA LEU A 77 -14.69 1.80 -20.32
C LEU A 77 -14.40 0.43 -19.71
N LEU A 78 -14.41 -0.64 -20.52
CA LEU A 78 -14.12 -1.99 -20.04
C LEU A 78 -12.69 -2.08 -19.50
N VAL A 79 -11.69 -1.59 -20.25
CA VAL A 79 -10.29 -1.57 -19.81
C VAL A 79 -10.12 -0.69 -18.57
N LEU A 80 -10.79 0.47 -18.54
CA LEU A 80 -10.78 1.39 -17.41
C LEU A 80 -11.44 0.78 -16.15
N LEU A 81 -12.36 -0.18 -16.30
CA LEU A 81 -12.98 -0.89 -15.17
C LEU A 81 -12.11 -2.06 -14.68
N ILE A 82 -11.54 -2.84 -15.60
CA ILE A 82 -10.68 -3.99 -15.27
C ILE A 82 -9.39 -3.54 -14.57
N THR A 83 -8.78 -2.45 -15.03
CA THR A 83 -7.50 -1.94 -14.52
C THR A 83 -7.50 -1.66 -13.01
N PRO A 84 -8.41 -0.84 -12.45
CA PRO A 84 -8.47 -0.60 -11.01
C PRO A 84 -8.84 -1.86 -10.23
N LEU A 85 -9.72 -2.73 -10.76
CA LEU A 85 -10.05 -3.99 -10.09
C LEU A 85 -8.86 -4.93 -9.99
N ALA A 86 -8.04 -5.02 -11.04
CA ALA A 86 -6.78 -5.76 -11.03
C ALA A 86 -5.79 -5.19 -10.02
N LEU A 87 -5.65 -3.86 -10.00
CA LEU A 87 -4.77 -3.18 -9.05
C LEU A 87 -5.23 -3.37 -7.60
N THR A 88 -6.51 -3.20 -7.30
CA THR A 88 -7.09 -3.46 -5.97
C THR A 88 -6.91 -4.92 -5.56
N SER A 89 -7.11 -5.87 -6.47
CA SER A 89 -6.89 -7.29 -6.21
C SER A 89 -5.43 -7.58 -5.84
N ALA A 90 -4.49 -7.03 -6.61
CA ALA A 90 -3.05 -7.17 -6.32
C ALA A 90 -2.70 -6.60 -4.94
N LEU A 91 -3.22 -5.41 -4.61
CA LEU A 91 -3.00 -4.75 -3.32
C LEU A 91 -3.58 -5.57 -2.16
N LEU A 92 -4.79 -6.12 -2.30
CA LEU A 92 -5.41 -6.96 -1.28
C LEU A 92 -4.58 -8.22 -1.02
N ILE A 93 -4.15 -8.90 -2.08
CA ILE A 93 -3.29 -10.09 -1.98
C ILE A 93 -1.95 -9.73 -1.33
N ALA A 94 -1.35 -8.61 -1.73
CA ALA A 94 -0.09 -8.14 -1.15
C ALA A 94 -0.24 -7.83 0.35
N ALA A 95 -1.32 -7.15 0.75
CA ALA A 95 -1.57 -6.81 2.14
C ALA A 95 -1.79 -8.05 3.02
N ILE A 96 -2.55 -9.04 2.54
CA ILE A 96 -2.91 -10.22 3.33
C ILE A 96 -1.78 -11.26 3.35
N VAL A 97 -1.02 -11.39 2.26
CA VAL A 97 -0.08 -12.51 2.09
C VAL A 97 1.37 -12.03 2.00
N ALA A 98 1.68 -11.05 1.15
CA ALA A 98 3.07 -10.63 0.91
C ALA A 98 3.66 -9.91 2.14
N MET A 99 2.90 -9.04 2.79
CA MET A 99 3.35 -8.30 3.98
C MET A 99 3.81 -9.24 5.12
N PRO A 100 3.01 -10.21 5.60
CA PRO A 100 3.47 -11.19 6.60
C PRO A 100 4.68 -12.00 6.14
N MET A 101 4.74 -12.38 4.86
CA MET A 101 5.88 -13.12 4.32
C MET A 101 7.18 -12.29 4.34
N MET A 102 7.10 -10.98 4.05
CA MET A 102 8.24 -10.08 4.14
C MET A 102 8.72 -9.92 5.57
N VAL A 103 7.81 -9.67 6.52
CA VAL A 103 8.13 -9.55 7.95
C VAL A 103 8.84 -10.82 8.43
N ARG A 104 8.26 -11.99 8.15
CA ARG A 104 8.84 -13.29 8.47
C ARG A 104 10.23 -13.48 7.88
N HIS A 105 10.44 -13.10 6.61
CA HIS A 105 11.74 -13.25 5.95
C HIS A 105 12.81 -12.33 6.54
N VAL A 106 12.46 -11.07 6.80
CA VAL A 106 13.39 -10.08 7.37
C VAL A 106 13.75 -10.46 8.81
N ALA A 107 12.77 -10.85 9.63
CA ALA A 107 13.00 -11.25 11.02
C ALA A 107 13.95 -12.45 11.12
N VAL A 108 13.71 -13.52 10.37
CA VAL A 108 14.59 -14.72 10.39
C VAL A 108 16.01 -14.41 9.96
N ARG A 109 16.20 -13.46 9.04
CA ARG A 109 17.52 -13.18 8.44
C ARG A 109 18.33 -12.13 9.19
N HIS A 110 17.69 -11.08 9.69
CA HIS A 110 18.37 -9.94 10.29
C HIS A 110 18.21 -9.88 11.81
N TYR A 111 17.18 -10.54 12.37
CA TYR A 111 16.87 -10.54 13.79
C TYR A 111 16.55 -11.97 14.31
N PRO A 112 17.46 -12.95 14.11
CA PRO A 112 17.18 -14.37 14.42
C PRO A 112 16.95 -14.64 15.91
N GLU A 113 17.44 -13.77 16.80
CA GLU A 113 17.33 -13.90 18.26
C GLU A 113 15.98 -13.36 18.80
N LEU A 114 15.16 -12.70 17.98
CA LEU A 114 13.86 -12.19 18.42
C LEU A 114 12.81 -13.30 18.48
N ALA A 115 12.38 -13.65 19.70
CA ALA A 115 11.25 -14.54 19.93
C ALA A 115 9.95 -13.96 19.33
N ARG A 116 9.12 -14.84 18.73
CA ARG A 116 7.81 -14.50 18.19
C ARG A 116 6.74 -14.56 19.27
N GLU A 117 6.34 -13.39 19.77
CA GLU A 117 5.31 -13.29 20.82
C GLU A 117 3.87 -13.17 20.26
N HIS A 118 3.69 -13.06 18.93
CA HIS A 118 2.38 -13.01 18.26
C HIS A 118 1.35 -12.06 18.91
N GLY A 119 1.79 -10.87 19.35
CA GLY A 119 0.92 -9.95 20.10
C GLY A 119 -0.22 -9.33 19.28
N GLY A 120 -0.17 -9.42 17.94
CA GLY A 120 -1.21 -8.97 17.02
C GLY A 120 -1.80 -10.08 16.16
N THR A 121 -2.93 -9.79 15.51
CA THR A 121 -3.64 -10.72 14.60
C THR A 121 -3.91 -10.05 13.26
N VAL A 122 -4.12 -10.84 12.20
CA VAL A 122 -4.53 -10.34 10.87
C VAL A 122 -5.82 -9.53 10.97
N LEU A 123 -6.78 -9.99 11.80
CA LEU A 123 -8.03 -9.28 12.06
C LEU A 123 -7.78 -7.93 12.78
N GLY A 124 -6.82 -7.90 13.70
CA GLY A 124 -6.37 -6.69 14.39
C GLY A 124 -5.70 -5.68 13.44
N SER A 125 -4.90 -6.16 12.49
CA SER A 125 -4.31 -5.32 11.43
C SER A 125 -5.41 -4.72 10.55
N LEU A 126 -6.39 -5.52 10.13
CA LEU A 126 -7.51 -5.05 9.31
C LEU A 126 -8.33 -3.97 10.03
N PHE A 127 -8.64 -4.18 11.30
CA PHE A 127 -9.40 -3.20 12.10
C PHE A 127 -8.59 -1.91 12.35
N ASN A 128 -7.29 -2.04 12.64
CA ASN A 128 -6.41 -0.88 12.78
C ASN A 128 -6.27 -0.09 11.46
N ALA A 129 -6.16 -0.79 10.33
CA ALA A 129 -6.15 -0.19 9.00
C ALA A 129 -7.46 0.54 8.71
N LEU A 130 -8.61 -0.06 9.04
CA LEU A 130 -9.92 0.57 8.86
C LEU A 130 -10.03 1.88 9.67
N ILE A 131 -9.64 1.87 10.94
CA ILE A 131 -9.62 3.09 11.77
C ILE A 131 -8.66 4.13 11.20
N ALA A 132 -7.46 3.71 10.77
CA ALA A 132 -6.48 4.62 10.18
C ALA A 132 -7.03 5.32 8.93
N VAL A 133 -7.72 4.57 8.06
CA VAL A 133 -8.38 5.10 6.86
C VAL A 133 -9.51 6.05 7.23
N LEU A 134 -10.38 5.70 8.20
CA LEU A 134 -11.46 6.60 8.63
C LEU A 134 -10.92 7.93 9.18
N VAL A 135 -9.88 7.89 10.02
CA VAL A 135 -9.24 9.11 10.53
C VAL A 135 -8.58 9.89 9.41
N TYR A 136 -7.89 9.22 8.48
CA TYR A 136 -7.29 9.85 7.31
C TYR A 136 -8.35 10.59 6.47
N VAL A 137 -9.47 9.95 6.15
CA VAL A 137 -10.56 10.56 5.38
C VAL A 137 -11.14 11.77 6.13
N GLY A 138 -11.38 11.65 7.43
CA GLY A 138 -11.86 12.75 8.25
C GLY A 138 -10.90 13.95 8.26
N LEU A 139 -9.61 13.72 8.49
CA LEU A 139 -8.58 14.76 8.44
C LEU A 139 -8.44 15.35 7.03
N TRP A 140 -8.49 14.52 6.00
CA TRP A 140 -8.40 14.97 4.61
C TRP A 140 -9.53 15.95 4.27
N LEU A 141 -10.78 15.60 4.63
CA LEU A 141 -11.95 16.47 4.46
C LEU A 141 -11.78 17.80 5.22
N ILE A 142 -11.26 17.76 6.45
CA ILE A 142 -10.97 18.97 7.23
C ILE A 142 -9.90 19.83 6.56
N THR A 143 -8.91 19.21 5.91
CA THR A 143 -7.84 19.96 5.24
C THR A 143 -8.29 20.58 3.92
N LEU A 144 -9.31 20.06 3.22
CA LEU A 144 -9.74 20.53 1.90
C LEU A 144 -9.90 22.07 1.77
N PRO A 145 -10.54 22.79 2.70
CA PRO A 145 -10.65 24.26 2.62
C PRO A 145 -9.29 24.97 2.56
N PHE A 146 -8.26 24.37 3.15
CA PHE A 146 -6.91 24.92 3.22
C PHE A 146 -6.04 24.54 2.01
N TRP A 147 -6.48 23.66 1.11
CA TRP A 147 -5.69 23.26 -0.06
C TRP A 147 -5.54 24.38 -1.08
N PHE A 148 -6.53 25.28 -1.15
CA PHE A 148 -6.48 26.46 -2.02
C PHE A 148 -5.50 27.53 -1.53
N ALA A 149 -5.00 27.41 -0.30
CA ALA A 149 -4.01 28.32 0.25
C ALA A 149 -2.58 27.92 -0.20
N ALA A 150 -1.76 28.93 -0.50
CA ALA A 150 -0.42 28.88 -1.09
C ALA A 150 0.50 27.70 -0.64
N GLY A 151 0.28 26.51 -1.19
CA GLY A 151 1.08 25.31 -0.94
C GLY A 151 0.74 24.51 0.33
N LEU A 152 -0.26 24.91 1.12
CA LEU A 152 -0.66 24.18 2.33
C LEU A 152 -1.20 22.78 2.01
N GLY A 153 -1.87 22.60 0.87
CA GLY A 153 -2.32 21.28 0.41
C GLY A 153 -1.20 20.26 0.28
N ALA A 154 -0.01 20.67 -0.16
CA ALA A 154 1.16 19.79 -0.27
C ALA A 154 1.69 19.39 1.11
N VAL A 155 1.74 20.33 2.06
CA VAL A 155 2.15 20.07 3.45
C VAL A 155 1.17 19.11 4.12
N PHE A 156 -0.14 19.34 3.98
CA PHE A 156 -1.15 18.43 4.51
C PHE A 156 -1.04 17.05 3.88
N SER A 157 -0.86 16.95 2.56
CA SER A 157 -0.67 15.67 1.87
C SER A 157 0.51 14.87 2.43
N LEU A 158 1.65 15.53 2.70
CA LEU A 158 2.80 14.91 3.35
C LEU A 158 2.48 14.40 4.76
N LEU A 159 1.84 15.24 5.58
CA LEU A 159 1.51 14.90 6.97
C LEU A 159 0.48 13.76 7.06
N LEU A 160 -0.56 13.81 6.23
CA LEU A 160 -1.59 12.79 6.14
C LEU A 160 -1.02 11.46 5.64
N THR A 161 -0.13 11.50 4.63
CA THR A 161 0.56 10.30 4.12
C THR A 161 1.49 9.70 5.16
N ALA A 162 2.27 10.54 5.86
CA ALA A 162 3.15 10.09 6.95
C ALA A 162 2.36 9.42 8.08
N TYR A 163 1.22 10.03 8.48
CA TYR A 163 0.32 9.46 9.47
C TYR A 163 -0.21 8.09 9.07
N LEU A 164 -0.74 7.98 7.84
CA LEU A 164 -1.33 6.75 7.33
C LEU A 164 -0.27 5.65 7.25
N ASN A 165 0.89 5.94 6.63
CA ASN A 165 2.01 5.01 6.52
C ASN A 165 2.46 4.51 7.89
N GLN A 166 2.72 5.41 8.83
CA GLN A 166 3.11 5.01 10.18
C GLN A 166 2.08 4.09 10.82
N ARG A 167 0.79 4.42 10.71
CA ARG A 167 -0.24 3.68 11.43
C ARG A 167 -0.48 2.27 10.87
N LEU A 168 -0.39 2.11 9.55
CA LEU A 168 -0.44 0.78 8.91
C LEU A 168 0.86 0.00 9.16
N PHE A 169 1.99 0.53 8.68
CA PHE A 169 3.23 -0.23 8.64
C PHE A 169 3.85 -0.49 10.03
N ARG A 170 3.67 0.40 11.01
CA ARG A 170 4.14 0.16 12.39
C ARG A 170 3.40 -1.01 13.03
N TYR A 171 2.07 -1.08 12.84
CA TYR A 171 1.28 -2.17 13.38
C TYR A 171 1.71 -3.49 12.76
N ASP A 172 1.80 -3.53 11.43
CA ASP A 172 2.20 -4.75 10.71
C ASP A 172 3.63 -5.21 11.03
N ALA A 173 4.57 -4.28 11.22
CA ALA A 173 5.95 -4.60 11.57
C ALA A 173 6.10 -5.21 12.97
N LEU A 174 5.33 -4.73 13.94
CA LEU A 174 5.45 -5.14 15.35
C LEU A 174 4.50 -6.28 15.74
N ALA A 175 3.34 -6.40 15.09
CA ALA A 175 2.27 -7.33 15.46
C ALA A 175 2.72 -8.81 15.54
N GLU A 176 3.66 -9.23 14.69
CA GLU A 176 4.14 -10.62 14.68
C GLU A 176 5.14 -10.93 15.81
N HIS A 177 5.90 -9.93 16.29
CA HIS A 177 7.07 -10.16 17.17
C HIS A 177 6.94 -9.53 18.56
N ALA A 178 6.23 -8.41 18.70
CA ALA A 178 6.04 -7.73 19.97
C ALA A 178 4.88 -8.35 20.76
N SER A 179 5.05 -8.46 22.08
CA SER A 179 3.95 -8.68 23.02
C SER A 179 3.10 -7.41 23.15
N ARG A 180 1.89 -7.52 23.75
CA ARG A 180 1.00 -6.36 23.95
C ARG A 180 1.65 -5.25 24.79
N ALA A 181 2.40 -5.60 25.84
CA ALA A 181 3.07 -4.64 26.71
C ALA A 181 4.23 -3.93 25.99
N GLU A 182 5.04 -4.68 25.23
CA GLU A 182 6.12 -4.10 24.41
C GLU A 182 5.56 -3.18 23.31
N PHE A 183 4.44 -3.55 22.71
CA PHE A 183 3.76 -2.74 21.70
C PHE A 183 3.34 -1.38 22.26
N GLU A 184 2.70 -1.35 23.43
CA GLU A 184 2.30 -0.09 24.10
C GLU A 184 3.50 0.77 24.50
N GLN A 185 4.57 0.14 24.99
CA GLN A 185 5.79 0.85 25.39
C GLN A 185 6.49 1.51 24.19
N ILE A 186 6.56 0.82 23.05
CA ILE A 186 7.09 1.39 21.80
C ILE A 186 6.15 2.50 21.27
N LEU A 187 4.83 2.33 21.41
CA LEU A 187 3.86 3.34 21.01
C LEU A 187 4.09 4.66 21.77
N ASN A 188 4.33 4.59 23.07
CA ASN A 188 4.49 5.77 23.91
C ASN A 188 5.86 6.44 23.71
N ASN A 189 6.92 5.65 23.52
CA ASN A 189 8.29 6.18 23.57
C ASN A 189 8.87 6.52 22.19
N GLU A 190 8.39 5.90 21.10
CA GLU A 190 9.05 5.97 19.78
C GLU A 190 8.17 6.57 18.67
N THR A 191 6.99 7.10 19.00
CA THR A 191 6.04 7.65 18.00
C THR A 191 6.64 8.73 17.11
N ALA A 192 7.53 9.58 17.65
CA ALA A 192 8.22 10.60 16.87
C ALA A 192 9.17 10.00 15.81
N SER A 193 9.86 8.89 16.11
CA SER A 193 10.77 8.24 15.16
C SER A 193 10.01 7.62 13.99
N PHE A 194 8.85 7.01 14.26
CA PHE A 194 8.00 6.44 13.22
C PHE A 194 7.37 7.54 12.34
N TYR A 195 6.93 8.66 12.94
CA TYR A 195 6.43 9.82 12.17
C TYR A 195 7.51 10.43 11.27
N GLY A 196 8.73 10.58 11.79
CA GLY A 196 9.87 11.09 11.01
C GLY A 196 10.22 10.19 9.83
N MET A 197 10.21 8.87 10.03
CA MET A 197 10.36 7.88 8.95
C MET A 197 9.25 8.05 7.91
N GLY A 198 7.99 8.16 8.35
CA GLY A 198 6.84 8.39 7.48
C GLY A 198 6.95 9.66 6.65
N LEU A 199 7.48 10.75 7.22
CA LEU A 199 7.68 12.00 6.51
C LEU A 199 8.76 11.89 5.42
N ILE A 200 9.90 11.27 5.74
CA ILE A 200 10.97 11.02 4.75
C ILE A 200 10.45 10.16 3.59
N LEU A 201 9.71 9.10 3.91
CA LEU A 201 9.11 8.20 2.93
C LEU A 201 7.99 8.88 2.12
N ALA A 202 7.21 9.77 2.73
CA ALA A 202 6.21 10.56 2.01
C ALA A 202 6.86 11.54 1.02
N CYS A 203 8.05 12.09 1.33
CA CYS A 203 8.80 12.90 0.37
C CYS A 203 9.28 12.09 -0.84
N LEU A 204 9.61 10.80 -0.66
CA LEU A 204 9.99 9.91 -1.77
C LEU A 204 8.84 9.72 -2.77
N HIS A 205 7.58 9.90 -2.36
CA HIS A 205 6.42 9.79 -3.25
C HIS A 205 6.37 10.88 -4.32
N PHE A 206 7.10 11.99 -4.16
CA PHE A 206 7.16 13.05 -5.16
C PHE A 206 8.09 12.73 -6.33
N ILE A 207 8.83 11.61 -6.28
CA ILE A 207 9.73 11.18 -7.34
C ILE A 207 9.04 10.08 -8.16
N PRO A 208 8.56 10.36 -9.40
CA PRO A 208 7.71 9.43 -10.14
C PRO A 208 8.35 8.05 -10.39
N VAL A 209 9.65 8.01 -10.65
CA VAL A 209 10.39 6.75 -10.90
C VAL A 209 10.46 5.89 -9.64
N ILE A 210 10.50 6.51 -8.45
CA ILE A 210 10.61 5.81 -7.17
C ILE A 210 9.25 5.28 -6.72
N ASN A 211 8.14 5.91 -7.12
CA ASN A 211 6.79 5.49 -6.72
C ASN A 211 6.48 4.02 -7.01
N LEU A 212 7.06 3.44 -8.06
CA LEU A 212 6.86 2.01 -8.37
C LEU A 212 7.40 1.08 -7.26
N PHE A 213 8.48 1.47 -6.60
CA PHE A 213 9.14 0.69 -5.55
C PHE A 213 8.86 1.23 -4.15
N SER A 214 8.31 2.44 -4.05
CA SER A 214 8.16 3.16 -2.79
C SER A 214 7.30 2.45 -1.75
N PRO A 215 6.14 1.82 -2.09
CA PRO A 215 5.35 1.08 -1.09
C PRO A 215 6.13 -0.08 -0.47
N ILE A 216 6.94 -0.76 -1.29
CA ILE A 216 7.77 -1.90 -0.89
C ILE A 216 8.88 -1.44 0.03
N TYR A 217 9.60 -0.41 -0.40
CA TYR A 217 10.68 0.19 0.35
C TYR A 217 10.20 0.76 1.69
N THR A 218 9.03 1.42 1.68
CA THR A 218 8.36 1.94 2.87
C THR A 218 8.07 0.82 3.85
N GLY A 219 7.43 -0.27 3.40
CA GLY A 219 7.17 -1.43 4.25
C GLY A 219 8.45 -2.01 4.86
N LEU A 220 9.49 -2.23 4.06
CA LEU A 220 10.77 -2.74 4.55
C LEU A 220 11.45 -1.79 5.56
N ALA A 221 11.40 -0.48 5.33
CA ALA A 221 11.99 0.51 6.23
C ALA A 221 11.28 0.51 7.59
N TYR A 222 9.96 0.41 7.60
CA TYR A 222 9.19 0.27 8.84
C TYR A 222 9.43 -1.06 9.56
N ILE A 223 9.62 -2.16 8.82
CA ILE A 223 9.98 -3.46 9.40
C ILE A 223 11.34 -3.38 10.10
N HIS A 224 12.37 -2.86 9.42
CA HIS A 224 13.71 -2.72 10.00
C HIS A 224 13.70 -1.79 11.22
N LEU A 225 13.02 -0.64 11.12
CA LEU A 225 12.92 0.29 12.25
C LEU A 225 12.18 -0.34 13.44
N GLY A 226 11.06 -1.03 13.19
CA GLY A 226 10.25 -1.67 14.22
C GLY A 226 11.00 -2.79 14.95
N LEU A 227 11.62 -3.70 14.20
CA LEU A 227 12.37 -4.82 14.77
C LEU A 227 13.63 -4.36 15.53
N HIS A 228 14.34 -3.34 15.02
CA HIS A 228 15.49 -2.74 15.71
C HIS A 228 15.11 -2.13 17.05
N LYS A 229 13.98 -1.39 17.10
CA LYS A 229 13.47 -0.81 18.35
C LYS A 229 13.03 -1.87 19.33
N LEU A 230 12.39 -2.94 18.86
CA LEU A 230 12.00 -4.07 19.70
C LEU A 230 13.22 -4.81 20.27
N GLN A 231 14.27 -5.02 19.47
CA GLN A 231 15.52 -5.62 19.93
C GLN A 231 16.17 -4.78 21.03
N LYS A 232 16.26 -3.45 20.85
CA LYS A 232 16.78 -2.55 21.87
C LYS A 232 15.97 -2.59 23.17
N LEU A 233 14.64 -2.68 23.06
CA LEU A 233 13.76 -2.77 24.22
C LEU A 233 14.00 -4.03 25.04
N ARG A 234 14.26 -5.17 24.38
CA ARG A 234 14.54 -6.46 25.03
C ARG A 234 15.97 -6.59 25.56
N ALA A 235 16.90 -5.80 25.03
CA ALA A 235 18.30 -5.81 25.42
C ALA A 235 18.63 -4.86 26.59
N GLY A 236 17.68 -4.00 26.98
CA GLY A 236 17.77 -3.12 28.15
C GLY A 236 16.96 -3.64 29.31
#